data_AF-A0A9X6WUF9-F1
#
_entry.id   AF-A0A9X6WUF9-F1
#
_cell.length_a   1.000
_cell.length_b   1.000
_cell.length_c   1.000
_cell.angle_alpha   90.00
_cell.angle_beta   90.00
_cell.angle_gamma   90.00
#
_symmetry.space_group_name_H-M   'P 1'
#
loop_
_entity.id
_entity.type
_entity.pdbx_description
1 polymer ?
#
loop_
_entity_poly.entity_id
_entity_poly.type
_entity_poly.pdbx_seq_one_letter_code
_entity_poly.pdbx_strand_id
1 'polypeptide(L)'
;MRVAPKRRNRCRTPTSDGANIIQWSRNNGDGQRFLFFALDGGMYAIAAKNSGKVWDVNGGSTSDKANIAQFSWHGDTNQQWYTNNVSSDYEIINKNSGKVADVSGGSTSDGANISQFSRHNGNNQKWSFKAVESTPLPAVLNTKPLPDIPKYTSSPNEVLPAQTIPVITATALLPCIMVEDNRWDYRDKIQSSPYYNFVKEQYWERVES
;
A
#
# COMPACT_ATOMS: atom_id res chain seq x y z
N MET A 1 16.14 4.00 7.40
CA MET A 1 16.16 3.20 6.17
C MET A 1 16.00 4.10 4.96
N ARG A 2 16.43 3.65 3.77
CA ARG A 2 16.31 4.34 2.50
C ARG A 2 16.25 3.36 1.32
N VAL A 3 15.56 3.71 0.23
CA VAL A 3 15.74 3.05 -1.08
C VAL A 3 17.03 3.52 -1.77
N ALA A 4 17.86 2.59 -2.27
CA ALA A 4 19.12 2.85 -2.97
C ALA A 4 19.25 2.06 -4.29
N PRO A 5 19.94 2.60 -5.31
CA PRO A 5 20.18 1.87 -6.55
C PRO A 5 21.06 0.63 -6.32
N LYS A 6 20.89 -0.39 -7.16
CA LYS A 6 21.63 -1.68 -7.10
C LYS A 6 23.16 -1.53 -7.32
N ARG A 7 23.64 -0.35 -7.79
CA ARG A 7 25.07 0.00 -7.98
C ARG A 7 25.31 1.47 -7.63
N ARG A 8 26.55 1.81 -7.20
CA ARG A 8 27.06 3.13 -6.71
C ARG A 8 26.95 4.34 -7.68
N ASN A 9 25.96 4.41 -8.57
CA ASN A 9 25.74 5.61 -9.38
C ASN A 9 24.86 6.61 -8.60
N ARG A 10 25.50 7.69 -8.14
CA ARG A 10 24.96 8.72 -7.23
C ARG A 10 23.87 9.65 -7.82
N CYS A 11 23.31 9.38 -9.01
CA CYS A 11 22.47 10.38 -9.69
C CYS A 11 21.19 9.85 -10.35
N ARG A 12 20.52 8.87 -9.73
CA ARG A 12 19.09 8.61 -10.00
C ARG A 12 18.37 8.32 -8.69
N THR A 13 17.21 8.94 -8.48
CA THR A 13 16.23 8.44 -7.52
C THR A 13 15.94 6.98 -7.90
N PRO A 14 16.24 6.00 -7.04
CA PRO A 14 16.07 4.60 -7.38
C PRO A 14 14.57 4.30 -7.41
N THR A 15 13.99 4.29 -8.61
CA THR A 15 12.55 4.02 -8.82
C THR A 15 12.29 2.72 -9.55
N SER A 16 13.34 2.01 -9.99
CA SER A 16 13.22 0.71 -10.65
C SER A 16 12.91 -0.41 -9.68
N ASP A 17 12.26 -1.45 -10.20
CA ASP A 17 12.17 -2.75 -9.53
C ASP A 17 13.56 -3.28 -9.17
N GLY A 18 13.64 -3.94 -8.02
CA GLY A 18 14.88 -4.50 -7.47
C GLY A 18 15.86 -3.46 -6.93
N ALA A 19 15.47 -2.18 -6.81
CA ALA A 19 16.30 -1.23 -6.08
C ALA A 19 16.26 -1.53 -4.58
N ASN A 20 17.40 -1.42 -3.94
CA ASN A 20 17.65 -2.03 -2.64
C ASN A 20 17.04 -1.22 -1.49
N ILE A 21 16.61 -1.90 -0.43
CA ILE A 21 16.33 -1.25 0.87
C ILE A 21 17.59 -1.33 1.72
N ILE A 22 18.07 -0.18 2.18
CA ILE A 22 19.31 -0.07 2.97
C ILE A 22 19.08 0.79 4.22
N GLN A 23 19.99 0.71 5.19
CA GLN A 23 20.10 1.77 6.18
C GLN A 23 20.88 2.96 5.64
N TRP A 24 20.53 4.15 6.10
CA TRP A 24 21.19 5.39 5.72
C TRP A 24 20.87 6.47 6.75
N SER A 25 21.83 7.37 6.97
CA SER A 25 21.71 8.56 7.79
C SER A 25 20.51 9.41 7.38
N ARG A 26 19.77 9.95 8.35
CA ARG A 26 18.53 10.69 8.08
C ARG A 26 18.82 11.95 7.24
N ASN A 27 18.16 12.07 6.10
CA ASN A 27 18.22 13.23 5.21
C ASN A 27 16.83 13.75 4.78
N ASN A 28 15.75 13.19 5.32
CA ASN A 28 14.36 13.57 5.08
C ASN A 28 13.90 13.46 3.61
N GLY A 29 14.68 12.86 2.71
CA GLY A 29 14.27 12.64 1.33
C GLY A 29 13.18 11.58 1.20
N ASP A 30 12.41 11.60 0.11
CA ASP A 30 11.30 10.66 -0.13
C ASP A 30 11.72 9.19 -0.08
N GLY A 31 12.99 8.89 -0.40
CA GLY A 31 13.52 7.52 -0.31
C GLY A 31 13.58 6.99 1.12
N GLN A 32 13.42 7.83 2.15
CA GLN A 32 13.36 7.45 3.57
C GLN A 32 11.92 7.50 4.12
N ARG A 33 10.92 7.75 3.27
CA ARG A 33 9.51 7.86 3.68
C ARG A 33 8.75 6.67 3.12
N PHE A 34 8.03 5.98 3.99
CA PHE A 34 7.26 4.79 3.64
C PHE A 34 5.82 4.94 4.11
N LEU A 35 4.88 4.49 3.27
CA LEU A 35 3.47 4.37 3.60
C LEU A 35 3.14 2.90 3.88
N PHE A 36 2.39 2.66 4.94
CA PHE A 36 1.91 1.32 5.31
C PHE A 36 0.44 1.24 4.88
N PHE A 37 0.18 0.59 3.75
CA PHE A 37 -1.19 0.33 3.31
C PHE A 37 -1.72 -0.88 4.06
N ALA A 38 -2.80 -0.70 4.82
CA ALA A 38 -3.45 -1.79 5.53
C ALA A 38 -4.05 -2.79 4.54
N LEU A 39 -3.89 -4.07 4.86
CA LEU A 39 -4.44 -5.23 4.16
C LEU A 39 -5.26 -6.06 5.16
N ASP A 40 -6.04 -7.01 4.65
CA ASP A 40 -6.79 -7.94 5.48
C ASP A 40 -5.89 -8.76 6.41
N GLY A 41 -6.44 -9.19 7.55
CA GLY A 41 -5.72 -10.01 8.52
C GLY A 41 -4.62 -9.27 9.29
N GLY A 42 -4.68 -7.93 9.35
CA GLY A 42 -3.70 -7.10 10.05
C GLY A 42 -2.35 -6.99 9.34
N MET A 43 -2.34 -7.28 8.04
CA MET A 43 -1.15 -7.20 7.20
C MET A 43 -0.99 -5.79 6.62
N TYR A 44 0.20 -5.52 6.08
CA TYR A 44 0.56 -4.27 5.44
C TYR A 44 1.33 -4.52 4.14
N ALA A 45 1.09 -3.66 3.15
CA ALA A 45 2.04 -3.42 2.07
C ALA A 45 2.85 -2.15 2.41
N ILE A 46 4.18 -2.27 2.46
CA ILE A 46 5.07 -1.17 2.83
C ILE A 46 5.58 -0.50 1.56
N ALA A 47 5.03 0.65 1.19
CA ALA A 47 5.33 1.35 -0.05
C ALA A 47 6.31 2.52 0.14
N ALA A 48 7.28 2.65 -0.75
CA ALA A 48 8.26 3.73 -0.72
C ALA A 48 7.74 4.99 -1.45
N LYS A 49 7.73 6.15 -0.79
CA LYS A 49 7.17 7.40 -1.34
C LYS A 49 7.89 7.89 -2.60
N ASN A 50 9.18 7.55 -2.75
CA ASN A 50 9.98 7.97 -3.90
C ASN A 50 9.61 7.27 -5.22
N SER A 51 8.88 6.16 -5.16
CA SER A 51 8.61 5.31 -6.33
C SER A 51 7.19 4.75 -6.41
N GLY A 52 6.44 4.73 -5.30
CA GLY A 52 5.16 4.03 -5.20
C GLY A 52 5.26 2.50 -5.16
N LYS A 53 6.48 1.95 -5.15
CA LYS A 53 6.75 0.49 -5.11
C LYS A 53 6.83 -0.04 -3.68
N VAL A 54 6.54 -1.31 -3.51
CA VAL A 54 6.44 -1.96 -2.19
C VAL A 54 7.70 -2.73 -1.81
N TRP A 55 7.90 -2.98 -0.53
CA TRP A 55 8.91 -3.91 -0.04
C TRP A 55 8.60 -5.33 -0.48
N ASP A 56 9.59 -5.98 -1.06
CA ASP A 56 9.55 -7.29 -1.66
C ASP A 56 10.76 -8.11 -1.21
N VAL A 57 10.53 -9.33 -0.72
CA VAL A 57 11.61 -10.31 -0.55
C VAL A 57 11.88 -10.94 -1.92
N ASN A 58 13.06 -10.66 -2.47
CA ASN A 58 13.45 -11.03 -3.83
C ASN A 58 13.12 -12.50 -4.16
N GLY A 59 12.30 -12.69 -5.20
CA GLY A 59 11.93 -14.01 -5.72
C GLY A 59 11.13 -14.86 -4.74
N GLY A 60 10.50 -14.25 -3.73
CA GLY A 60 9.76 -14.97 -2.69
C GLY A 60 10.61 -15.92 -1.86
N SER A 61 11.93 -15.72 -1.82
CA SER A 61 12.83 -16.59 -1.07
C SER A 61 12.45 -16.65 0.41
N THR A 62 12.54 -17.83 1.01
CA THR A 62 12.40 -18.02 2.46
C THR A 62 13.74 -18.19 3.15
N SER A 63 14.86 -18.05 2.43
CA SER A 63 16.21 -18.18 2.99
C SER A 63 16.61 -16.97 3.83
N ASP A 64 17.44 -17.21 4.84
CA ASP A 64 18.13 -16.13 5.55
C ASP A 64 19.00 -15.32 4.58
N LYS A 65 19.14 -14.02 4.87
CA LYS A 65 19.87 -13.05 4.05
C LYS A 65 19.26 -12.78 2.67
N ALA A 66 18.07 -13.32 2.37
CA ALA A 66 17.36 -12.94 1.17
C ALA A 66 17.07 -11.43 1.19
N ASN A 67 17.35 -10.78 0.07
CA ASN A 67 17.35 -9.33 -0.02
C ASN A 67 15.93 -8.77 0.01
N ILE A 68 15.74 -7.65 0.71
CA ILE A 68 14.52 -6.86 0.64
C ILE A 68 14.76 -5.69 -0.30
N ALA A 69 14.01 -5.64 -1.39
CA ALA A 69 14.07 -4.58 -2.39
C ALA A 69 12.70 -3.92 -2.57
N GLN A 70 12.64 -2.81 -3.30
CA GLN A 70 11.36 -2.33 -3.80
C GLN A 70 10.98 -3.09 -5.08
N PHE A 71 9.70 -3.40 -5.23
CA PHE A 71 9.14 -3.99 -6.45
C PHE A 71 7.70 -3.51 -6.68
N SER A 72 7.25 -3.56 -7.94
CA SER A 72 5.86 -3.29 -8.31
C SER A 72 4.92 -4.23 -7.53
N TRP A 73 3.81 -3.70 -7.03
CA TRP A 73 2.85 -4.51 -6.27
C TRP A 73 2.24 -5.59 -7.17
N HIS A 74 2.33 -6.84 -6.72
CA HIS A 74 1.67 -8.00 -7.34
C HIS A 74 0.85 -8.82 -6.34
N GLY A 75 0.87 -8.45 -5.05
CA GLY A 75 -0.03 -9.02 -4.05
C GLY A 75 0.39 -10.36 -3.46
N ASP A 76 1.50 -10.94 -3.90
CA ASP A 76 2.01 -12.19 -3.32
C ASP A 76 2.48 -12.00 -1.88
N THR A 77 2.57 -13.12 -1.16
CA THR A 77 2.89 -13.14 0.28
C THR A 77 4.28 -12.60 0.60
N ASN A 78 5.22 -12.56 -0.36
CA ASN A 78 6.55 -11.98 -0.18
C ASN A 78 6.54 -10.45 -0.14
N GLN A 79 5.41 -9.81 -0.48
CA GLN A 79 5.18 -8.36 -0.39
C GLN A 79 4.25 -7.96 0.76
N GLN A 80 3.75 -8.93 1.52
CA GLN A 80 2.86 -8.71 2.65
C GLN A 80 3.62 -8.84 3.96
N TRP A 81 3.43 -7.89 4.86
CA TRP A 81 4.18 -7.75 6.09
C TRP A 81 3.25 -7.57 7.27
N TYR A 82 3.63 -8.02 8.46
CA TYR A 82 2.95 -7.65 9.70
C TYR A 82 3.97 -7.17 10.73
N THR A 83 3.52 -6.34 11.66
CA THR A 83 4.39 -5.82 12.72
C THR A 83 4.06 -6.48 14.04
N ASN A 84 5.09 -6.90 14.77
CA ASN A 84 4.95 -7.39 16.14
C ASN A 84 5.57 -6.38 17.11
N ASN A 85 4.86 -6.02 18.17
CA ASN A 85 5.41 -5.12 19.19
C ASN A 85 6.43 -5.88 20.04
N VAL A 86 7.60 -5.25 20.25
CA VAL A 86 8.66 -5.76 21.12
C VAL A 86 9.13 -4.60 22.01
N SER A 87 8.50 -4.47 23.17
CA SER A 87 8.69 -3.33 24.09
C SER A 87 8.30 -2.00 23.44
N SER A 88 9.24 -1.08 23.23
CA SER A 88 9.01 0.22 22.59
C SER A 88 9.21 0.18 21.07
N ASP A 89 9.71 -0.94 20.55
CA ASP A 89 10.04 -1.13 19.14
C ASP A 89 9.11 -2.16 18.48
N TYR A 90 9.33 -2.38 17.19
CA TYR A 90 8.59 -3.35 16.37
C TYR A 90 9.54 -4.27 15.63
N GLU A 91 9.14 -5.52 15.46
CA GLU A 91 9.63 -6.38 14.38
C GLU A 91 8.78 -6.17 13.14
N ILE A 92 9.38 -6.17 11.96
CA ILE A 92 8.68 -6.17 10.66
C ILE A 92 8.85 -7.57 10.07
N ILE A 93 7.75 -8.30 9.90
CA ILE A 93 7.77 -9.73 9.60
C ILE A 93 7.15 -9.98 8.24
N ASN A 94 7.84 -10.74 7.40
CA ASN A 94 7.33 -11.14 6.10
C ASN A 94 6.30 -12.28 6.24
N LYS A 95 5.15 -12.15 5.58
CA LYS A 95 4.07 -13.15 5.62
C LYS A 95 4.50 -14.49 5.00
N ASN A 96 5.29 -14.48 3.93
CA ASN A 96 5.70 -15.70 3.23
C ASN A 96 6.65 -16.56 4.08
N SER A 97 7.70 -15.94 4.62
CA SER A 97 8.79 -16.67 5.27
C SER A 97 8.66 -16.74 6.79
N GLY A 98 7.84 -15.89 7.40
CA GLY A 98 7.79 -15.68 8.84
C GLY A 98 9.06 -15.04 9.43
N LYS A 99 10.01 -14.60 8.60
CA LYS A 99 11.28 -13.98 9.01
C LYS A 99 11.14 -12.47 9.13
N VAL A 100 12.10 -11.84 9.82
CA VAL A 100 12.08 -10.40 10.12
C VAL A 100 13.03 -9.61 9.25
N ALA A 101 12.70 -8.34 8.99
CA ALA A 101 13.63 -7.38 8.40
C ALA A 101 14.81 -7.13 9.36
N ASP A 102 16.02 -7.31 8.84
CA ASP A 102 17.28 -7.36 9.58
C ASP A 102 18.32 -6.49 8.87
N VAL A 103 18.95 -5.56 9.61
CA VAL A 103 20.15 -4.85 9.13
C VAL A 103 21.31 -5.83 9.11
N SER A 104 21.76 -6.18 7.90
CA SER A 104 22.75 -7.25 7.69
C SER A 104 24.00 -7.08 8.56
N GLY A 105 24.28 -8.09 9.37
CA GLY A 105 25.44 -8.14 10.26
C GLY A 105 25.40 -7.13 11.41
N GLY A 106 24.25 -6.52 11.70
CA GLY A 106 24.12 -5.48 12.71
C GLY A 106 24.96 -4.23 12.46
N SER A 107 25.32 -3.98 11.20
CA SER A 107 26.12 -2.83 10.81
C SER A 107 25.43 -1.52 11.22
N THR A 108 26.22 -0.49 11.52
CA THR A 108 25.75 0.89 11.73
C THR A 108 26.14 1.82 10.57
N SER A 109 26.79 1.27 9.53
CA SER A 109 27.28 2.05 8.39
C SER A 109 26.20 2.35 7.37
N ASP A 110 26.23 3.56 6.84
CA ASP A 110 25.44 3.96 5.67
C ASP A 110 25.65 2.98 4.51
N GLY A 111 24.55 2.49 3.93
CA GLY A 111 24.60 1.53 2.83
C GLY A 111 24.47 0.08 3.27
N ALA A 112 24.43 -0.23 4.57
CA ALA A 112 24.20 -1.60 5.01
C ALA A 112 22.84 -2.10 4.52
N ASN A 113 22.84 -3.36 4.09
CA ASN A 113 21.68 -3.98 3.48
C ASN A 113 20.57 -4.27 4.49
N ILE A 114 19.31 -4.16 4.05
CA ILE A 114 18.18 -4.74 4.76
C ILE A 114 17.80 -6.05 4.07
N SER A 115 17.87 -7.15 4.82
CA SER A 115 17.52 -8.49 4.36
C SER A 115 16.53 -9.12 5.30
N GLN A 116 15.86 -10.21 4.92
CA GLN A 116 15.16 -11.02 5.92
C GLN A 116 16.14 -11.95 6.64
N PHE A 117 15.88 -12.21 7.91
CA PHE A 117 16.65 -13.18 8.70
C PHE A 117 15.78 -13.82 9.78
N SER A 118 16.16 -15.02 10.21
CA SER A 118 15.54 -15.70 11.35
C SER A 118 15.58 -14.83 12.61
N ARG A 119 14.50 -14.83 13.40
CA ARG A 119 14.46 -14.03 14.63
C ARG A 119 15.53 -14.47 15.60
N HIS A 120 16.31 -13.51 16.09
CA HIS A 120 17.31 -13.72 17.15
C HIS A 120 17.28 -12.63 18.22
N ASN A 121 16.26 -11.76 18.20
CA ASN A 121 16.05 -10.67 19.18
C ASN A 121 17.20 -9.63 19.22
N GLY A 122 18.07 -9.61 18.21
CA GLY A 122 19.12 -8.62 18.06
C GLY A 122 18.56 -7.22 17.77
N ASN A 123 19.30 -6.20 18.16
CA ASN A 123 18.88 -4.79 17.97
C ASN A 123 18.71 -4.42 16.49
N ASN A 124 19.39 -5.12 15.59
CA ASN A 124 19.27 -4.96 14.14
C ASN A 124 17.98 -5.53 13.54
N GLN A 125 17.10 -6.10 14.36
CA GLN A 125 15.75 -6.58 14.00
C GLN A 125 14.62 -5.74 14.62
N LYS A 126 14.98 -4.68 15.36
CA LYS A 126 14.04 -3.81 16.09
C LYS A 126 13.95 -2.46 15.40
N TRP A 127 12.72 -2.03 15.13
CA TRP A 127 12.40 -0.86 14.34
C TRP A 127 11.50 0.09 15.11
N SER A 128 11.84 1.38 15.10
CA SER A 128 10.95 2.45 15.54
C SER A 128 10.42 3.24 14.34
N PHE A 129 9.13 3.59 14.38
CA PHE A 129 8.48 4.36 13.34
C PHE A 129 8.29 5.81 13.79
N LYS A 130 8.68 6.75 12.93
CA LYS A 130 8.45 8.18 13.14
C LYS A 130 7.53 8.69 12.05
N ALA A 131 6.34 9.16 12.44
CA ALA A 131 5.48 9.90 11.54
C ALA A 131 6.18 11.19 11.11
N VAL A 132 6.27 11.42 9.79
CA VAL A 132 6.95 12.58 9.19
C VAL A 132 6.03 13.44 8.33
N GLU A 133 4.83 12.94 8.03
CA GLU A 133 3.84 13.55 7.15
C GLU A 133 2.48 12.90 7.41
N SER A 134 1.41 13.64 7.16
CA SER A 134 0.04 13.12 7.14
C SER A 134 -0.51 13.28 5.73
N THR A 135 -1.11 12.23 5.17
CA THR A 135 -1.76 12.28 3.86
C THR A 135 -3.26 12.36 4.05
N PRO A 136 -3.94 13.41 3.54
CA PRO A 136 -5.39 13.49 3.64
C PRO A 136 -6.02 12.32 2.87
N LEU A 137 -7.01 11.69 3.48
CA LEU A 137 -7.85 10.71 2.78
C LEU A 137 -8.84 11.46 1.87
N PRO A 138 -9.27 10.85 0.75
CA PRO A 138 -10.39 11.35 -0.02
C PRO A 138 -11.61 11.61 0.87
N ALA A 139 -12.42 12.60 0.49
CA ALA A 139 -13.64 12.92 1.22
C ALA A 139 -14.56 11.69 1.30
N VAL A 140 -15.11 11.45 2.50
CA VAL A 140 -16.11 10.42 2.73
C VAL A 140 -17.39 10.81 1.99
N LEU A 141 -17.82 10.00 1.03
CA LEU A 141 -19.08 10.22 0.32
C LEU A 141 -20.23 9.62 1.13
N ASN A 142 -21.33 10.36 1.22
CA ASN A 142 -22.51 9.92 1.96
C ASN A 142 -23.22 8.78 1.23
N THR A 143 -23.46 7.67 1.92
CA THR A 143 -24.24 6.55 1.40
C THR A 143 -25.73 6.73 1.71
N LYS A 144 -26.58 6.17 0.86
CA LYS A 144 -28.04 6.12 1.03
C LYS A 144 -28.54 4.71 0.70
N PRO A 145 -29.64 4.24 1.32
CA PRO A 145 -30.28 3.01 0.88
C PRO A 145 -30.79 3.16 -0.56
N LEU A 146 -30.85 2.05 -1.29
CA LEU A 146 -31.54 1.99 -2.57
C LEU A 146 -33.04 2.32 -2.32
N PRO A 147 -33.62 3.32 -3.01
CA PRO A 147 -35.04 3.63 -2.86
C PRO A 147 -35.92 2.43 -3.27
N ASP A 148 -37.16 2.41 -2.79
CA ASP A 148 -38.15 1.43 -3.22
C ASP A 148 -38.35 1.46 -4.74
N ILE A 149 -38.73 0.30 -5.30
CA ILE A 149 -39.08 0.20 -6.72
C ILE A 149 -40.22 1.18 -7.06
N PRO A 150 -40.13 1.96 -8.15
CA PRO A 150 -41.21 2.84 -8.58
C PRO A 150 -42.53 2.08 -8.78
N LYS A 151 -43.63 2.69 -8.31
CA LYS A 151 -44.98 2.12 -8.41
C LYS A 151 -45.88 3.08 -9.16
N TYR A 152 -46.80 2.53 -9.96
CA TYR A 152 -47.90 3.29 -10.54
C TYR A 152 -48.82 3.75 -9.41
N THR A 153 -49.11 5.05 -9.33
CA THR A 153 -49.88 5.66 -8.23
C THR A 153 -50.98 6.59 -8.71
N SER A 154 -50.85 7.14 -9.92
CA SER A 154 -51.69 8.25 -10.39
C SER A 154 -52.70 7.84 -11.47
N SER A 155 -52.37 6.85 -12.31
CA SER A 155 -53.23 6.42 -13.42
C SER A 155 -52.80 5.05 -13.98
N PRO A 156 -53.72 4.26 -14.55
CA PRO A 156 -53.37 3.06 -15.34
C PRO A 156 -52.45 3.34 -16.55
N ASN A 157 -52.45 4.58 -17.05
CA ASN A 157 -51.60 5.02 -18.18
C ASN A 157 -50.40 5.85 -17.72
N GLU A 158 -50.04 5.82 -16.43
CA GLU A 158 -48.84 6.47 -15.93
C GLU A 158 -47.60 5.83 -16.55
N VAL A 159 -46.67 6.65 -17.02
CA VAL A 159 -45.39 6.16 -17.58
C VAL A 159 -44.33 6.35 -16.50
N LEU A 160 -43.92 5.25 -15.85
CA LEU A 160 -42.80 5.26 -14.90
C LEU A 160 -41.50 5.69 -15.58
N PRO A 161 -40.55 6.32 -14.86
CA PRO A 161 -39.26 6.71 -15.43
C PRO A 161 -38.50 5.49 -15.96
N ALA A 162 -37.77 5.67 -17.05
CA ALA A 162 -36.91 4.61 -17.62
C ALA A 162 -35.77 4.22 -16.66
N GLN A 163 -35.30 5.17 -15.85
CA GLN A 163 -34.26 4.98 -14.85
C GLN A 163 -34.52 5.88 -13.64
N THR A 164 -34.29 5.40 -12.42
CA THR A 164 -34.28 6.26 -11.23
C THR A 164 -32.92 6.97 -11.09
N ILE A 165 -32.88 8.06 -10.34
CA ILE A 165 -31.63 8.75 -9.99
C ILE A 165 -30.69 7.75 -9.27
N PRO A 166 -29.45 7.54 -9.76
CA PRO A 166 -28.48 6.70 -9.07
C PRO A 166 -28.18 7.21 -7.66
N VAL A 167 -28.06 6.28 -6.73
CA VAL A 167 -27.67 6.55 -5.34
C VAL A 167 -26.41 5.76 -4.99
N ILE A 168 -25.50 6.43 -4.28
CA ILE A 168 -24.32 5.80 -3.69
C ILE A 168 -24.79 4.92 -2.53
N THR A 169 -24.58 3.61 -2.65
CA THR A 169 -25.00 2.62 -1.64
C THR A 169 -23.83 2.12 -0.80
N ALA A 170 -22.61 2.19 -1.34
CA ALA A 170 -21.40 1.83 -0.62
C ALA A 170 -20.18 2.58 -1.17
N THR A 171 -19.16 2.73 -0.33
CA THR A 171 -17.87 3.28 -0.69
C THR A 171 -16.74 2.47 -0.07
N ALA A 172 -15.56 2.54 -0.68
CA ALA A 172 -14.33 1.99 -0.13
C ALA A 172 -13.13 2.85 -0.53
N LEU A 173 -12.10 2.89 0.31
CA LEU A 173 -10.81 3.49 -0.02
C LEU A 173 -9.88 2.41 -0.57
N LEU A 174 -9.38 2.60 -1.79
CA LEU A 174 -8.44 1.68 -2.42
C LEU A 174 -7.03 2.25 -2.37
N PRO A 175 -6.05 1.54 -1.77
CA PRO A 175 -4.65 1.88 -1.90
C PRO A 175 -4.26 2.07 -3.37
N CYS A 176 -3.54 3.15 -3.69
CA CYS A 176 -3.14 3.44 -5.06
C CYS A 176 -2.30 2.33 -5.72
N ILE A 177 -1.60 1.51 -4.92
CA ILE A 177 -0.84 0.35 -5.39
C ILE A 177 -1.72 -0.77 -5.98
N MET A 178 -3.02 -0.78 -5.66
CA MET A 178 -4.00 -1.76 -6.15
C MET A 178 -4.84 -1.25 -7.33
N VAL A 179 -4.63 0.00 -7.77
CA VAL A 179 -5.40 0.63 -8.84
C VAL A 179 -4.55 0.69 -10.10
N GLU A 180 -5.03 0.17 -11.22
CA GLU A 180 -4.38 0.42 -12.51
C GLU A 180 -4.92 1.74 -13.09
N ASP A 181 -4.08 2.77 -13.11
CA ASP A 181 -4.40 4.09 -13.67
C ASP A 181 -3.24 4.52 -14.59
N ASN A 182 -3.34 4.15 -15.86
CA ASN A 182 -2.27 4.30 -16.86
C ASN A 182 -1.98 5.77 -17.25
N ARG A 183 -2.65 6.74 -16.62
CA ARG A 183 -2.39 8.18 -16.81
C ARG A 183 -1.29 8.70 -15.89
N TRP A 184 -0.99 8.01 -14.79
CA TRP A 184 -0.07 8.44 -13.76
C TRP A 184 0.89 7.32 -13.38
N ASP A 185 2.17 7.66 -13.20
CA ASP A 185 3.12 6.68 -12.70
C ASP A 185 2.89 6.37 -11.21
N TYR A 186 3.50 5.30 -10.71
CA TYR A 186 3.34 4.90 -9.29
C TYR A 186 3.80 5.97 -8.30
N ARG A 187 4.81 6.78 -8.67
CA ARG A 187 5.34 7.84 -7.83
C ARG A 187 4.34 8.98 -7.70
N ASP A 188 3.75 9.42 -8.81
CA ASP A 188 2.77 10.49 -8.81
C ASP A 188 1.52 10.08 -8.02
N LYS A 189 1.08 8.83 -8.19
CA LYS A 189 -0.06 8.28 -7.44
C LYS A 189 0.19 8.28 -5.94
N ILE A 190 1.30 7.72 -5.44
CA ILE A 190 1.56 7.69 -3.99
C ILE A 190 1.76 9.09 -3.39
N GLN A 191 2.22 10.06 -4.18
CA GLN A 191 2.47 11.43 -3.71
C GLN A 191 1.22 12.32 -3.73
N SER A 192 0.29 12.09 -4.65
CA SER A 192 -0.90 12.95 -4.85
C SER A 192 -2.22 12.31 -4.42
N SER A 193 -2.35 10.99 -4.57
CA SER A 193 -3.57 10.24 -4.28
C SER A 193 -3.22 8.84 -3.77
N PRO A 194 -2.69 8.71 -2.54
CA PRO A 194 -2.33 7.42 -1.98
C PRO A 194 -3.53 6.49 -1.79
N TYR A 195 -4.74 7.05 -1.72
CA TYR A 195 -6.01 6.33 -1.73
C TYR A 195 -6.95 6.90 -2.80
N TYR A 196 -7.63 6.01 -3.50
CA TYR A 196 -8.72 6.29 -4.44
C TYR A 196 -10.07 6.00 -3.79
N ASN A 197 -11.11 6.72 -4.20
CA ASN A 197 -12.49 6.38 -3.85
C ASN A 197 -13.03 5.34 -4.83
N PHE A 198 -13.48 4.20 -4.31
CA PHE A 198 -14.32 3.24 -5.02
C PHE A 198 -15.77 3.44 -4.58
N VAL A 199 -16.67 3.60 -5.54
CA VAL A 199 -18.07 3.97 -5.28
C VAL A 199 -18.99 2.95 -5.93
N LYS A 200 -19.94 2.42 -5.17
CA LYS A 200 -21.03 1.58 -5.70
C LYS A 200 -22.30 2.40 -5.81
N GLU A 201 -22.75 2.62 -7.02
CA GLU A 201 -24.02 3.26 -7.33
C GLU A 201 -25.08 2.21 -7.69
N GLN A 202 -26.32 2.43 -7.25
CA GLN A 202 -27.45 1.58 -7.60
C GLN A 202 -28.65 2.44 -8.04
N TYR A 203 -29.47 1.90 -8.93
CA TYR A 203 -30.70 2.49 -9.45
C TYR A 203 -31.64 1.39 -9.95
N TRP A 204 -32.90 1.74 -10.19
CA TRP A 204 -33.85 0.93 -10.93
C TRP A 204 -33.84 1.33 -12.40
N GLU A 205 -33.83 0.34 -13.28
CA GLU A 205 -33.97 0.49 -14.73
C GLU A 205 -35.20 -0.29 -15.18
N ARG A 206 -36.04 0.36 -15.99
CA ARG A 206 -37.26 -0.25 -16.53
C ARG A 206 -36.90 -1.14 -17.72
N VAL A 207 -37.18 -2.43 -17.62
CA VAL A 207 -36.84 -3.41 -18.66
C VAL A 207 -37.90 -3.46 -19.77
N GLU A 208 -39.18 -3.53 -19.39
CA GLU A 208 -40.34 -3.50 -20.31
C GLU A 208 -41.50 -2.73 -19.65
N SER A 209 -42.42 -2.19 -20.47
CA SER A 209 -43.62 -1.46 -20.03
C SER A 209 -44.86 -1.91 -20.80
#